data_AF-A0A1Z4NBT7-F1
#
_entry.id   AF-A0A1Z4NBT7-F1
#
_cell.length_a   1.000
_cell.length_b   1.000
_cell.length_c   1.000
_cell.angle_alpha   90.00
_cell.angle_beta   90.00
_cell.angle_gamma   90.00
#
_symmetry.space_group_name_H-M   'P 1'
#
loop_
_entity.id
_entity.type
_entity.pdbx_description
1 polymer ?
#
loop_
_entity_poly.entity_id
_entity_poly.type
_entity_poly.pdbx_seq_one_letter_code
_entity_poly.pdbx_strand_id
1 'polypeptide(L)'
;MKLRDIADFSLRMPKAIASGTALRAIAFSGCLTIASVLAPNQLVLANTIRQVAASQVSGENAQLQTVKVWPGHGVSISFYNTREIIKKIWLDDPSRFVFDVDGCLEGLGKCSGNSTGAGLIHIRHIETVKIPGLPPAPYGAHMTVITESGSTRKSYHFRIVAGSGTPEYSQIEIIGDTPSKPEEVKPKVSYTALSDSRYIAKGMQVALKNQWVTTDSKLWKRLNQLVELRSQGEELVVAASTTGVSMQLVEKLMLLGGKRLLEIPTQRNNPLTTTNPGKSSFK
;
A
#
# COMPACT_ATOMS: atom_id res chain seq x y z
N MET A 1 -22.96 48.59 51.75
CA MET A 1 -24.04 49.59 51.72
C MET A 1 -25.24 48.98 51.00
N LYS A 2 -26.34 48.77 51.75
CA LYS A 2 -27.75 48.54 51.36
C LYS A 2 -28.16 47.31 50.52
N LEU A 3 -29.04 46.51 51.16
CA LEU A 3 -30.11 45.64 50.62
C LEU A 3 -31.13 46.42 49.77
N ARG A 4 -31.75 45.72 48.80
CA ARG A 4 -33.12 45.85 48.21
C ARG A 4 -33.14 45.04 46.90
N ASP A 5 -34.18 44.36 46.42
CA ASP A 5 -35.49 43.88 46.91
C ASP A 5 -36.19 43.24 45.67
N ILE A 6 -37.04 42.20 45.86
CA ILE A 6 -38.29 41.89 45.09
C ILE A 6 -38.11 41.37 43.62
N ALA A 7 -38.87 40.45 42.99
CA ALA A 7 -40.07 39.60 43.18
C ALA A 7 -39.91 38.39 42.22
N ASP A 8 -40.26 37.15 42.56
CA ASP A 8 -41.60 36.52 42.50
C ASP A 8 -42.23 36.45 41.09
N PHE A 9 -42.15 35.28 40.43
CA PHE A 9 -43.28 34.73 39.68
C PHE A 9 -43.10 33.23 39.38
N SER A 10 -44.01 32.45 39.98
CA SER A 10 -44.26 31.02 39.86
C SER A 10 -44.76 30.62 38.46
N LEU A 11 -44.51 29.37 38.03
CA LEU A 11 -45.58 28.44 37.60
C LEU A 11 -45.08 27.01 37.33
N ARG A 12 -45.51 26.11 38.22
CA ARG A 12 -46.10 24.76 38.00
C ARG A 12 -45.39 23.73 37.11
N MET A 13 -44.95 22.65 37.76
CA MET A 13 -45.26 21.26 37.38
C MET A 13 -45.66 20.47 38.66
N PRO A 14 -46.56 19.46 38.58
CA PRO A 14 -47.22 18.89 39.74
C PRO A 14 -46.52 17.69 40.40
N LYS A 15 -46.67 17.66 41.74
CA LYS A 15 -46.88 16.54 42.70
C LYS A 15 -46.16 15.20 42.44
N ALA A 16 -45.18 14.81 43.26
CA ALA A 16 -45.30 14.25 44.64
C ALA A 16 -45.98 12.88 44.66
N ILE A 17 -45.40 11.85 45.28
CA ILE A 17 -45.65 11.36 46.66
C ILE A 17 -44.82 10.05 46.77
N ALA A 18 -44.25 9.58 47.88
CA ALA A 18 -43.91 10.06 49.22
C ALA A 18 -43.18 8.88 49.93
N SER A 19 -42.81 9.10 51.19
CA SER A 19 -42.20 8.16 52.16
C SER A 19 -40.67 8.17 52.10
N GLY A 20 -39.94 8.50 53.15
CA GLY A 20 -40.27 8.77 54.55
C GLY A 20 -38.97 8.65 55.35
N THR A 21 -38.89 9.37 56.47
CA THR A 21 -37.91 9.26 57.57
C THR A 21 -36.50 9.85 57.38
N ALA A 22 -36.35 11.06 57.94
CA ALA A 22 -35.34 11.54 58.89
C ALA A 22 -33.94 10.88 58.90
N LEU A 23 -32.87 11.68 58.75
CA LEU A 23 -32.00 12.12 59.86
C LEU A 23 -30.84 13.00 59.35
N ARG A 24 -30.67 14.15 60.01
CA ARG A 24 -29.41 14.84 60.34
C ARG A 24 -28.44 15.25 59.22
N ALA A 25 -28.36 16.58 59.08
CA ALA A 25 -27.25 17.32 58.52
C ALA A 25 -25.91 17.00 59.20
N ILE A 26 -24.87 16.79 58.39
CA ILE A 26 -23.51 17.21 58.70
C ILE A 26 -23.04 18.03 57.52
N ALA A 27 -22.72 19.29 57.82
CA ALA A 27 -22.05 20.20 56.93
C ALA A 27 -20.63 19.70 56.68
N PHE A 28 -20.25 19.54 55.40
CA PHE A 28 -18.87 19.72 54.99
C PHE A 28 -18.84 20.77 53.89
N SER A 29 -18.24 21.89 54.28
CA SER A 29 -17.75 22.95 53.41
C SER A 29 -16.86 22.35 52.33
N GLY A 30 -17.24 22.53 51.07
CA GLY A 30 -16.49 22.10 49.92
C GLY A 30 -16.81 22.99 48.73
N CYS A 31 -15.97 23.99 48.51
CA CYS A 31 -16.00 24.85 47.32
C CYS A 31 -15.82 23.95 46.08
N LEU A 32 -16.90 23.67 45.36
CA LEU A 32 -16.85 22.89 44.13
C LEU A 32 -16.58 23.85 42.96
N THR A 33 -15.30 24.00 42.60
CA THR A 33 -14.89 24.66 41.36
C THR A 33 -15.27 23.77 40.17
N ILE A 34 -16.27 24.18 39.41
CA ILE A 34 -16.61 23.52 38.13
C ILE A 34 -15.59 23.98 37.09
N ALA A 35 -14.49 23.25 36.97
CA ALA A 35 -13.58 23.36 35.85
C ALA A 35 -14.20 22.64 34.65
N SER A 36 -14.75 23.40 33.70
CA SER A 36 -15.22 22.89 32.41
C SER A 36 -14.02 22.45 31.57
N VAL A 37 -13.71 21.15 31.63
CA VAL A 37 -12.70 20.53 30.77
C VAL A 37 -13.28 20.44 29.35
N LEU A 38 -12.96 21.42 28.51
CA LEU A 38 -13.09 21.29 27.05
C LEU A 38 -12.05 20.26 26.60
N ALA A 39 -12.45 19.00 26.55
CA ALA A 39 -11.65 17.97 25.89
C ALA A 39 -11.61 18.31 24.38
N PRO A 40 -10.43 18.43 23.76
CA PRO A 40 -10.36 18.52 22.31
C PRO A 40 -10.93 17.22 21.73
N ASN A 41 -11.93 17.33 20.87
CA ASN A 41 -12.37 16.21 20.03
C ASN A 41 -11.18 15.79 19.18
N GLN A 42 -10.43 14.78 19.62
CA GLN A 42 -9.44 14.15 18.78
C GLN A 42 -10.22 13.50 17.64
N LEU A 43 -10.07 14.06 16.43
CA LEU A 43 -10.45 13.37 15.21
C LEU A 43 -9.60 12.10 15.14
N VAL A 44 -10.18 10.98 15.56
CA VAL A 44 -9.63 9.66 15.28
C VAL A 44 -9.75 9.48 13.77
N LEU A 45 -8.66 9.73 13.05
CA LEU A 45 -8.50 9.22 11.70
C LEU A 45 -8.46 7.70 11.84
N ALA A 46 -9.61 7.05 11.64
CA ALA A 46 -9.68 5.61 11.58
C ALA A 46 -8.69 5.14 10.52
N ASN A 47 -7.73 4.29 10.92
CA ASN A 47 -6.80 3.69 9.97
C ASN A 47 -7.62 2.95 8.91
N THR A 48 -7.54 3.43 7.68
CA THR A 48 -8.27 2.91 6.53
C THR A 48 -7.85 1.47 6.16
N ILE A 49 -6.75 0.99 6.74
CA ILE A 49 -6.12 -0.30 6.46
C ILE A 49 -6.15 -1.19 7.73
N ARG A 50 -6.72 -2.39 7.60
CA ARG A 50 -6.68 -3.47 8.58
C ARG A 50 -5.67 -4.53 8.12
N GLN A 51 -4.62 -4.79 8.89
CA GLN A 51 -3.65 -5.83 8.57
C GLN A 51 -4.09 -7.20 9.09
N VAL A 52 -3.86 -8.25 8.31
CA VAL A 52 -4.16 -9.66 8.65
C VAL A 52 -2.95 -10.50 8.25
N ALA A 53 -2.42 -11.30 9.17
CA ALA A 53 -1.26 -12.14 8.90
C ALA A 53 -1.64 -13.39 8.08
N ALA A 54 -0.81 -13.79 7.13
CA ALA A 54 -1.10 -14.87 6.18
C ALA A 54 -1.39 -16.23 6.86
N SER A 55 -0.73 -16.57 7.96
CA SER A 55 -0.98 -17.77 8.77
C SER A 55 -2.37 -17.77 9.41
N GLN A 56 -2.94 -16.59 9.68
CA GLN A 56 -4.28 -16.49 10.24
C GLN A 56 -5.36 -16.81 9.22
N VAL A 57 -5.02 -16.88 7.93
CA VAL A 57 -5.97 -17.03 6.82
C VAL A 57 -5.63 -18.16 5.85
N SER A 58 -4.47 -18.80 5.99
CA SER A 58 -4.01 -19.90 5.11
C SER A 58 -3.35 -21.04 5.89
N GLY A 59 -3.48 -22.27 5.40
CA GLY A 59 -2.87 -23.47 6.00
C GLY A 59 -3.68 -24.11 7.16
N GLU A 60 -3.03 -25.01 7.92
CA GLU A 60 -3.66 -25.82 8.98
C GLU A 60 -4.22 -25.01 10.16
N ASN A 61 -3.69 -23.81 10.40
CA ASN A 61 -4.13 -22.90 11.47
C ASN A 61 -5.03 -21.75 10.97
N ALA A 62 -5.54 -21.85 9.74
CA ALA A 62 -6.37 -20.81 9.15
C ALA A 62 -7.64 -20.56 9.98
N GLN A 63 -7.83 -19.32 10.39
CA GLN A 63 -9.07 -18.84 11.01
C GLN A 63 -9.89 -18.08 9.97
N LEU A 64 -11.19 -18.39 9.91
CA LEU A 64 -12.09 -17.72 8.99
C LEU A 64 -12.20 -16.22 9.34
N GLN A 65 -11.56 -15.36 8.54
CA GLN A 65 -11.57 -13.93 8.78
C GLN A 65 -12.86 -13.30 8.26
N THR A 66 -13.51 -12.50 9.10
CA THR A 66 -14.71 -11.77 8.71
C THR A 66 -14.33 -10.42 8.08
N VAL A 67 -14.90 -10.14 6.91
CA VAL A 67 -14.77 -8.90 6.15
C VAL A 67 -16.15 -8.23 6.11
N LYS A 68 -16.27 -7.06 6.71
CA LYS A 68 -17.46 -6.22 6.65
C LYS A 68 -17.36 -5.35 5.40
N VAL A 69 -18.43 -5.28 4.62
CA VAL A 69 -18.54 -4.40 3.45
C VAL A 69 -19.78 -3.53 3.61
N TRP A 70 -19.62 -2.21 3.52
CA TRP A 70 -20.70 -1.25 3.79
C TRP A 70 -21.40 -0.82 2.49
N PRO A 71 -22.72 -0.58 2.51
CA PRO A 71 -23.42 0.03 1.39
C PRO A 71 -22.75 1.36 0.98
N GLY A 72 -22.47 1.53 -0.32
CA GLY A 72 -21.83 2.74 -0.84
C GLY A 72 -20.34 2.89 -0.55
N HIS A 73 -19.71 1.92 0.13
CA HIS A 73 -18.28 1.96 0.46
C HIS A 73 -17.62 0.59 0.20
N GLY A 74 -16.86 0.51 -0.89
CA GLY A 74 -16.14 -0.70 -1.26
C GLY A 74 -14.98 -1.01 -0.31
N VAL A 75 -14.63 -2.29 -0.23
CA VAL A 75 -13.54 -2.78 0.62
C VAL A 75 -12.59 -3.60 -0.24
N SER A 76 -11.30 -3.32 -0.15
CA SER A 76 -10.27 -4.02 -0.90
C SER A 76 -9.52 -5.04 -0.04
N ILE A 77 -9.09 -6.16 -0.62
CA ILE A 77 -8.19 -7.13 0.00
C ILE A 77 -6.91 -7.17 -0.84
N SER A 78 -5.78 -6.80 -0.24
CA SER A 78 -4.48 -6.65 -0.90
C SER A 78 -3.52 -7.77 -0.54
N PHE A 79 -2.91 -8.37 -1.57
CA PHE A 79 -1.86 -9.38 -1.48
C PHE A 79 -0.49 -8.85 -1.92
N TYR A 80 -0.37 -7.53 -2.17
CA TYR A 80 0.90 -6.96 -2.63
C TYR A 80 2.05 -7.14 -1.64
N ASN A 81 1.78 -7.08 -0.33
CA ASN A 81 2.81 -7.22 0.70
C ASN A 81 3.41 -8.63 0.73
N THR A 82 2.59 -9.66 0.52
CA THR A 82 3.06 -11.05 0.41
C THR A 82 3.67 -11.38 -0.95
N ARG A 83 3.57 -10.48 -1.94
CA ARG A 83 3.98 -10.72 -3.35
C ARG A 83 3.32 -11.96 -3.94
N GLU A 84 2.09 -12.22 -3.51
CA GLU A 84 1.29 -13.34 -3.98
C GLU A 84 0.37 -12.87 -5.12
N ILE A 85 0.26 -13.72 -6.14
CA ILE A 85 -0.57 -13.47 -7.31
C ILE A 85 -1.87 -14.25 -7.16
N ILE A 86 -3.00 -13.55 -7.17
CA ILE A 86 -4.33 -14.15 -7.15
C ILE A 86 -4.59 -14.82 -8.49
N LYS A 87 -4.87 -16.12 -8.45
CA LYS A 87 -5.20 -16.94 -9.61
C LYS A 87 -6.67 -17.21 -9.74
N LYS A 88 -7.37 -17.44 -8.63
CA LYS A 88 -8.80 -17.80 -8.67
C LYS A 88 -9.53 -17.31 -7.44
N ILE A 89 -10.80 -16.94 -7.62
CA ILE A 89 -11.70 -16.51 -6.56
C ILE A 89 -13.03 -17.24 -6.74
N TRP A 90 -13.57 -17.75 -5.65
CA TRP A 90 -14.95 -18.21 -5.56
C TRP A 90 -15.68 -17.41 -4.50
N LEU A 91 -16.93 -17.04 -4.80
CA LEU A 91 -17.86 -16.40 -3.86
C LEU A 91 -19.14 -17.23 -3.88
N ASP A 92 -19.45 -17.85 -2.75
CA ASP A 92 -20.53 -18.85 -2.67
C ASP A 92 -21.93 -18.21 -2.71
N ASP A 93 -22.06 -16.97 -2.25
CA ASP A 93 -23.31 -16.19 -2.34
C ASP A 93 -23.06 -14.77 -2.91
N PRO A 94 -23.27 -14.57 -4.22
CA PRO A 94 -23.14 -13.27 -4.87
C PRO A 94 -24.44 -12.43 -4.79
N SER A 95 -25.48 -12.85 -4.05
CA SER A 95 -26.75 -12.13 -3.98
C SER A 95 -26.63 -10.72 -3.41
N ARG A 96 -25.59 -10.47 -2.59
CA ARG A 96 -25.39 -9.21 -1.85
C ARG A 96 -24.03 -8.57 -2.09
N PHE A 97 -23.11 -9.30 -2.71
CA PHE A 97 -21.73 -8.84 -2.90
C PHE A 97 -21.27 -9.16 -4.31
N VAL A 98 -20.56 -8.20 -4.89
CA VAL A 98 -19.81 -8.39 -6.14
C VAL A 98 -18.36 -8.05 -5.88
N PHE A 99 -17.45 -8.66 -6.63
CA PHE A 99 -16.05 -8.35 -6.57
C PHE A 99 -15.49 -8.08 -7.96
N ASP A 100 -14.40 -7.32 -7.98
CA ASP A 100 -13.56 -7.11 -9.15
C ASP A 100 -12.09 -7.22 -8.73
N VAL A 101 -11.20 -7.32 -9.70
CA VAL A 101 -9.76 -7.45 -9.45
C VAL A 101 -8.96 -6.48 -10.33
N ASP A 102 -7.77 -6.11 -9.88
CA ASP A 102 -6.87 -5.19 -10.60
C ASP A 102 -6.11 -5.85 -11.77
N GLY A 103 -6.41 -7.12 -12.07
CA GLY A 103 -5.71 -7.91 -13.06
C GLY A 103 -6.57 -9.03 -13.63
N CYS A 104 -5.95 -10.14 -14.00
CA CYS A 104 -6.66 -11.26 -14.63
C CYS A 104 -6.70 -12.50 -13.73
N LEU A 105 -7.86 -13.17 -13.72
CA LEU A 105 -8.05 -14.46 -13.03
C LEU A 105 -8.01 -15.61 -14.03
N GLU A 106 -7.37 -16.72 -13.63
CA GLU A 106 -7.30 -17.92 -14.44
C GLU A 106 -8.70 -18.53 -14.65
N GLY A 107 -9.01 -18.89 -15.89
CA GLY A 107 -10.28 -19.54 -16.24
C GLY A 107 -11.48 -18.61 -16.33
N LEU A 108 -11.32 -17.30 -16.11
CA LEU A 108 -12.31 -16.26 -16.43
C LEU A 108 -11.75 -15.45 -17.62
N GLY A 109 -12.31 -15.66 -18.81
CA GLY A 109 -11.66 -15.38 -20.10
C GLY A 109 -11.10 -13.96 -20.36
N LYS A 110 -10.27 -13.89 -21.41
CA LYS A 110 -9.52 -12.74 -21.97
C LYS A 110 -8.43 -12.13 -21.07
N CYS A 111 -7.56 -12.96 -20.50
CA CYS A 111 -6.19 -12.49 -20.21
C CYS A 111 -5.46 -12.30 -21.54
N SER A 112 -5.43 -11.09 -22.09
CA SER A 112 -4.67 -10.78 -23.31
C SER A 112 -3.22 -10.44 -22.93
N GLY A 113 -2.28 -11.37 -23.17
CA GLY A 113 -0.84 -11.15 -23.02
C GLY A 113 -0.22 -11.69 -21.73
N ASN A 114 1.02 -11.29 -21.44
CA ASN A 114 1.87 -11.75 -20.31
C ASN A 114 1.40 -11.27 -18.92
N SER A 115 0.22 -10.66 -18.81
CA SER A 115 -0.38 -10.16 -17.57
C SER A 115 -1.28 -11.21 -16.95
N THR A 116 -0.69 -12.25 -16.36
CA THR A 116 -1.40 -13.31 -15.65
C THR A 116 -1.33 -13.06 -14.14
N GLY A 117 -2.35 -12.41 -13.59
CA GLY A 117 -2.45 -12.23 -12.16
C GLY A 117 -3.17 -10.97 -11.72
N ALA A 118 -3.82 -11.04 -10.56
CA ALA A 118 -4.29 -9.91 -9.78
C ALA A 118 -3.57 -9.87 -8.43
N GLY A 119 -3.40 -8.69 -7.84
CA GLY A 119 -2.87 -8.52 -6.49
C GLY A 119 -3.87 -7.90 -5.52
N LEU A 120 -5.01 -7.42 -6.02
CA LEU A 120 -6.05 -6.74 -5.26
C LEU A 120 -7.43 -7.28 -5.64
N ILE A 121 -8.25 -7.52 -4.63
CA ILE A 121 -9.68 -7.80 -4.79
C ILE A 121 -10.43 -6.59 -4.28
N HIS A 122 -11.35 -6.03 -5.07
CA HIS A 122 -12.24 -4.96 -4.63
C HIS A 122 -13.67 -5.48 -4.51
N ILE A 123 -14.26 -5.40 -3.32
CA ILE A 123 -15.58 -5.95 -3.00
C ILE A 123 -16.56 -4.80 -2.78
N ARG A 124 -17.75 -4.93 -3.36
CA ARG A 124 -18.85 -3.98 -3.20
C ARG A 124 -20.10 -4.67 -2.69
N HIS A 125 -20.80 -4.02 -1.76
CA HIS A 125 -22.13 -4.42 -1.34
C HIS A 125 -23.16 -3.89 -2.35
N ILE A 126 -24.06 -4.76 -2.78
CA ILE A 126 -25.17 -4.44 -3.68
C ILE A 126 -26.50 -4.68 -2.96
N GLU A 127 -27.58 -4.17 -3.54
CA GLU A 127 -28.93 -4.56 -3.12
C GLU A 127 -29.12 -6.06 -3.31
N THR A 128 -29.82 -6.70 -2.37
CA THR A 128 -30.01 -8.15 -2.39
C THR A 128 -30.79 -8.58 -3.62
N VAL A 129 -30.15 -9.39 -4.48
CA VAL A 129 -30.78 -10.02 -5.64
C VAL A 129 -31.18 -11.44 -5.30
N LYS A 130 -32.43 -11.81 -5.58
CA LYS A 130 -32.89 -13.20 -5.44
C LYS A 130 -32.39 -14.02 -6.63
N ILE A 131 -31.50 -14.98 -6.37
CA ILE A 131 -30.98 -15.90 -7.38
C ILE A 131 -31.74 -17.24 -7.23
N PRO A 132 -32.59 -17.64 -8.19
CA PRO A 132 -33.32 -18.90 -8.11
C PRO A 132 -32.37 -20.09 -7.93
N GLY A 133 -32.68 -20.98 -6.97
CA GLY A 133 -31.89 -22.17 -6.69
C GLY A 133 -30.64 -21.95 -5.81
N LEU A 134 -30.28 -20.71 -5.49
CA LEU A 134 -29.20 -20.41 -4.56
C LEU A 134 -29.77 -20.25 -3.13
N PRO A 135 -29.32 -21.03 -2.14
CA PRO A 135 -29.75 -20.85 -0.76
C PRO A 135 -29.23 -19.50 -0.22
N PRO A 136 -30.01 -18.80 0.61
CA PRO A 136 -29.55 -17.56 1.22
C PRO A 136 -28.41 -17.84 2.20
N ALA A 137 -27.41 -16.94 2.26
CA ALA A 137 -26.37 -16.98 3.28
C ALA A 137 -26.66 -15.95 4.41
N PRO A 138 -27.51 -16.28 5.40
CA PRO A 138 -27.89 -15.33 6.48
C PRO A 138 -26.69 -14.89 7.32
N TYR A 139 -25.66 -15.71 7.31
CA TYR A 139 -24.43 -15.54 8.07
C TYR A 139 -23.32 -14.84 7.28
N GLY A 140 -23.55 -14.47 6.02
CA GLY A 140 -22.54 -13.91 5.13
C GLY A 140 -22.04 -14.92 4.11
N ALA A 141 -21.48 -14.40 3.02
CA ALA A 141 -20.98 -15.19 1.91
C ALA A 141 -19.56 -15.69 2.18
N HIS A 142 -19.28 -16.95 1.85
CA HIS A 142 -17.92 -17.48 1.93
C HIS A 142 -17.16 -17.13 0.64
N MET A 143 -15.95 -16.60 0.80
CA MET A 143 -15.04 -16.31 -0.30
C MET A 143 -13.77 -17.13 -0.16
N THR A 144 -13.41 -17.85 -1.21
CA THR A 144 -12.16 -18.61 -1.30
C THR A 144 -11.26 -17.97 -2.35
N VAL A 145 -10.03 -17.63 -1.97
CA VAL A 145 -9.03 -17.01 -2.84
C VAL A 145 -7.84 -17.95 -2.96
N ILE A 146 -7.42 -18.20 -4.19
CA ILE A 146 -6.27 -19.03 -4.50
C ILE A 146 -5.16 -18.13 -5.02
N THR A 147 -4.02 -18.17 -4.35
CA THR A 147 -2.85 -17.38 -4.70
C THR A 147 -1.66 -18.27 -5.04
N GLU A 148 -0.71 -17.71 -5.77
CA GLU A 148 0.54 -18.34 -6.15
C GLU A 148 1.72 -17.37 -5.93
N SER A 149 2.82 -17.89 -5.40
CA SER A 149 4.11 -17.20 -5.33
C SER A 149 5.22 -18.19 -5.66
N GLY A 150 5.86 -17.99 -6.82
CA GLY A 150 6.80 -18.96 -7.37
C GLY A 150 6.11 -20.32 -7.61
N SER A 151 6.62 -21.38 -6.99
CA SER A 151 6.03 -22.74 -7.05
C SER A 151 5.02 -23.03 -5.93
N THR A 152 4.80 -22.08 -5.02
CA THR A 152 3.94 -22.29 -3.84
C THR A 152 2.54 -21.76 -4.11
N ARG A 153 1.53 -22.61 -3.88
CA ARG A 153 0.12 -22.26 -4.00
C ARG A 153 -0.54 -22.27 -2.62
N LYS A 154 -1.36 -21.26 -2.33
CA LYS A 154 -2.07 -21.13 -1.05
C LYS A 154 -3.56 -20.88 -1.28
N SER A 155 -4.36 -21.27 -0.30
CA SER A 155 -5.78 -20.95 -0.22
C SER A 155 -6.06 -20.06 0.98
N TYR A 156 -6.86 -19.03 0.75
CA TYR A 156 -7.32 -18.07 1.74
C TYR A 156 -8.84 -18.11 1.81
N HIS A 157 -9.37 -18.03 3.04
CA HIS A 157 -10.80 -18.15 3.29
C HIS A 157 -11.32 -16.94 4.08
N PHE A 158 -12.33 -16.28 3.54
CA PHE A 158 -12.94 -15.08 4.11
C PHE A 158 -14.44 -15.24 4.23
N ARG A 159 -15.01 -14.69 5.28
CA ARG A 159 -16.45 -14.55 5.46
C ARG A 159 -16.86 -13.11 5.20
N ILE A 160 -17.59 -12.87 4.12
CA ILE A 160 -18.04 -11.55 3.71
C ILE A 160 -19.41 -11.27 4.32
N VAL A 161 -19.52 -10.20 5.10
CA VAL A 161 -20.75 -9.78 5.77
C VAL A 161 -21.05 -8.32 5.44
N ALA A 162 -22.33 -7.94 5.50
CA ALA A 162 -22.68 -6.53 5.37
C ALA A 162 -22.34 -5.79 6.66
N GLY A 163 -21.62 -4.67 6.52
CA GLY A 163 -21.43 -3.70 7.58
C GLY A 163 -22.64 -2.77 7.71
N SER A 164 -22.81 -2.20 8.89
CA SER A 164 -23.78 -1.14 9.17
C SER A 164 -23.06 0.08 9.75
N GLY A 165 -23.70 1.25 9.67
CA GLY A 165 -23.13 2.50 10.17
C GLY A 165 -21.90 2.98 9.40
N THR A 166 -20.98 3.62 10.10
CA THR A 166 -19.76 4.20 9.52
C THR A 166 -18.75 3.11 9.17
N PRO A 167 -18.13 3.13 7.97
CA PRO A 167 -17.06 2.21 7.61
C PRO A 167 -15.88 2.25 8.60
N GLU A 168 -15.44 1.08 9.04
CA GLU A 168 -14.31 0.93 9.97
C GLU A 168 -12.96 0.86 9.23
N TYR A 169 -12.97 0.40 7.97
CA TYR A 169 -11.80 0.27 7.10
C TYR A 169 -12.24 0.24 5.62
N SER A 170 -11.33 0.54 4.69
CA SER A 170 -11.55 0.35 3.24
C SER A 170 -10.59 -0.64 2.62
N GLN A 171 -9.57 -1.09 3.35
CA GLN A 171 -8.64 -2.10 2.88
C GLN A 171 -8.28 -3.09 3.97
N ILE A 172 -8.19 -4.35 3.59
CA ILE A 172 -7.52 -5.42 4.32
C ILE A 172 -6.21 -5.69 3.61
N GLU A 173 -5.10 -5.63 4.33
CA GLU A 173 -3.77 -5.96 3.80
C GLU A 173 -3.34 -7.30 4.38
N ILE A 174 -3.08 -8.27 3.50
CA ILE A 174 -2.51 -9.56 3.89
C ILE A 174 -1.00 -9.37 4.03
N ILE A 175 -0.47 -9.56 5.23
CA ILE A 175 0.95 -9.43 5.55
C ILE A 175 1.57 -10.80 5.81
N GLY A 176 2.87 -10.93 5.60
CA GLY A 176 3.60 -12.14 6.01
C GLY A 176 3.58 -12.35 7.53
N ASP A 177 3.74 -13.60 7.98
CA ASP A 177 3.73 -13.98 9.41
C ASP A 177 5.00 -13.59 10.16
N THR A 178 6.06 -13.37 9.41
CA THR A 178 7.14 -12.52 9.90
C THR A 178 6.70 -11.09 9.58
N PRO A 179 6.80 -10.12 10.52
CA PRO A 179 6.78 -8.74 10.10
C PRO A 179 7.80 -8.69 8.97
N SER A 180 7.37 -8.28 7.78
CA SER A 180 8.28 -7.83 6.76
C SER A 180 9.00 -6.67 7.44
N LYS A 181 10.10 -6.99 8.16
CA LYS A 181 11.15 -6.04 8.49
C LYS A 181 11.32 -5.34 7.15
N PRO A 182 10.99 -4.03 7.03
CA PRO A 182 10.94 -3.34 5.75
C PRO A 182 12.21 -3.76 5.07
N GLU A 183 12.10 -4.56 3.99
CA GLU A 183 13.14 -5.49 3.55
C GLU A 183 14.44 -4.77 3.81
N GLU A 184 15.11 -5.11 4.92
CA GLU A 184 16.39 -4.49 5.21
C GLU A 184 17.10 -4.95 3.97
N VAL A 185 17.39 -3.99 3.08
CA VAL A 185 18.10 -4.25 1.84
C VAL A 185 19.43 -4.72 2.37
N LYS A 186 19.50 -6.01 2.73
CA LYS A 186 20.71 -6.74 2.96
C LYS A 186 21.31 -6.60 1.60
N PRO A 187 22.33 -5.75 1.44
CA PRO A 187 22.78 -5.34 0.13
C PRO A 187 23.04 -6.63 -0.63
N LYS A 188 22.22 -6.88 -1.65
CA LYS A 188 22.53 -7.92 -2.63
C LYS A 188 23.84 -7.43 -3.18
N VAL A 189 24.95 -8.02 -2.71
CA VAL A 189 26.30 -7.71 -3.17
C VAL A 189 26.20 -7.68 -4.68
N SER A 190 26.27 -6.47 -5.24
CA SER A 190 26.14 -6.33 -6.67
C SER A 190 27.40 -6.97 -7.23
N TYR A 191 27.28 -8.09 -7.93
CA TYR A 191 28.43 -8.79 -8.49
C TYR A 191 29.26 -7.90 -9.44
N THR A 192 28.65 -6.83 -9.97
CA THR A 192 29.32 -5.78 -10.75
C THR A 192 29.86 -4.60 -9.92
N ALA A 193 29.69 -4.58 -8.59
CA ALA A 193 30.09 -3.49 -7.70
C ALA A 193 31.55 -3.07 -7.90
N LEU A 194 32.44 -4.06 -7.88
CA LEU A 194 33.87 -3.84 -8.00
C LEU A 194 34.29 -3.42 -9.42
N SER A 195 33.62 -3.92 -10.47
CA SER A 195 33.92 -3.51 -11.85
C SER A 195 33.38 -2.10 -12.12
N ASP A 196 32.16 -1.81 -11.67
CA ASP A 196 31.50 -0.52 -11.82
C ASP A 196 32.25 0.60 -11.09
N SER A 197 32.69 0.37 -9.86
CA SER A 197 33.50 1.36 -9.10
C SER A 197 34.81 1.70 -9.83
N ARG A 198 35.48 0.71 -10.44
CA ARG A 198 36.68 0.94 -11.25
C ARG A 198 36.39 1.76 -12.50
N TYR A 199 35.28 1.51 -13.19
CA TYR A 199 34.88 2.31 -14.35
C TYR A 199 34.58 3.76 -13.96
N ILE A 200 33.87 3.98 -12.86
CA ILE A 200 33.57 5.33 -12.35
C ILE A 200 34.87 6.06 -11.98
N ALA A 201 35.76 5.40 -11.23
CA ALA A 201 37.05 5.97 -10.84
C ALA A 201 37.92 6.34 -12.07
N LYS A 202 37.95 5.48 -13.10
CA LYS A 202 38.62 5.80 -14.38
C LYS A 202 38.00 7.02 -15.07
N GLY A 203 36.67 7.09 -15.13
CA GLY A 203 35.97 8.26 -15.69
C GLY A 203 36.27 9.55 -14.95
N MET A 204 36.39 9.48 -13.62
CA MET A 204 36.79 10.63 -12.79
C MET A 204 38.21 11.10 -13.11
N GLN A 205 39.15 10.19 -13.36
CA GLN A 205 40.50 10.55 -13.78
C GLN A 205 40.53 11.22 -15.16
N VAL A 206 39.69 10.76 -16.09
CA VAL A 206 39.51 11.43 -17.39
C VAL A 206 38.96 12.84 -17.20
N ALA A 207 37.94 13.01 -16.35
CA ALA A 207 37.36 14.31 -16.03
C ALA A 207 38.37 15.26 -15.37
N LEU A 208 39.22 14.74 -14.47
CA LEU A 208 40.29 15.50 -13.82
C LEU A 208 41.35 15.96 -14.85
N LYS A 209 41.79 15.06 -15.73
CA LYS A 209 42.74 15.37 -16.81
C LYS A 209 42.21 16.44 -17.77
N ASN A 210 40.91 16.39 -18.06
CA ASN A 210 40.21 17.38 -18.89
C ASN A 210 39.80 18.66 -18.14
N GLN A 211 40.18 18.81 -16.87
CA GLN A 211 39.86 19.96 -16.01
C GLN A 211 38.35 20.22 -15.84
N TRP A 212 37.50 19.20 -16.01
CA TRP A 212 36.04 19.32 -15.78
C TRP A 212 35.67 19.28 -14.30
N VAL A 213 36.60 18.82 -13.47
CA VAL A 213 36.47 18.75 -12.00
C VAL A 213 37.84 18.96 -11.38
N THR A 214 37.87 19.49 -10.15
CA THR A 214 39.08 19.64 -9.33
C THR A 214 38.97 18.81 -8.07
N THR A 215 40.11 18.39 -7.51
CA THR A 215 40.18 17.51 -6.33
C THR A 215 39.59 18.13 -5.07
N ASP A 216 39.60 19.45 -4.95
CA ASP A 216 39.08 20.16 -3.77
C ASP A 216 37.56 20.40 -3.82
N SER A 217 36.93 20.14 -4.98
CA SER A 217 35.52 20.39 -5.18
C SER A 217 34.63 19.48 -4.32
N LYS A 218 33.47 20.01 -3.91
CA LYS A 218 32.43 19.22 -3.22
C LYS A 218 31.97 18.03 -4.06
N LEU A 219 31.95 18.19 -5.39
CA LEU A 219 31.59 17.13 -6.33
C LEU A 219 32.62 15.99 -6.30
N TRP A 220 33.91 16.30 -6.32
CA TRP A 220 34.97 15.28 -6.24
C TRP A 220 34.89 14.45 -4.96
N LYS A 221 34.64 15.09 -3.81
CA LYS A 221 34.45 14.39 -2.53
C LYS A 221 33.26 13.43 -2.56
N ARG A 222 32.12 13.87 -3.11
CA ARG A 222 30.92 13.03 -3.28
C ARG A 222 31.17 11.85 -4.22
N LEU A 223 31.88 12.09 -5.33
CA LEU A 223 32.22 11.04 -6.29
C LEU A 223 33.18 9.99 -5.69
N ASN A 224 34.16 10.39 -4.88
CA ASN A 224 35.00 9.43 -4.15
C ASN A 224 34.20 8.60 -3.15
N GLN A 225 33.28 9.24 -2.41
CA GLN A 225 32.39 8.52 -1.50
C GLN A 225 31.48 7.53 -2.24
N LEU A 226 31.04 7.88 -3.45
CA LEU A 226 30.26 6.99 -4.31
C LEU A 226 31.06 5.77 -4.73
N VAL A 227 32.31 5.99 -5.20
CA VAL A 227 33.22 4.91 -5.57
C VAL A 227 33.50 3.99 -4.38
N GLU A 228 33.66 4.56 -3.19
CA GLU A 228 33.89 3.80 -1.95
C GLU A 228 32.71 2.89 -1.62
N LEU A 229 31.50 3.46 -1.47
CA LEU A 229 30.27 2.71 -1.21
C LEU A 229 30.07 1.63 -2.29
N ARG A 230 30.24 2.01 -3.57
CA ARG A 230 30.09 1.07 -4.67
C ARG A 230 31.14 -0.03 -4.64
N SER A 231 32.36 0.22 -4.17
CA SER A 231 33.40 -0.82 -4.06
C SER A 231 33.13 -1.81 -2.92
N GLN A 232 32.42 -1.37 -1.88
CA GLN A 232 31.99 -2.17 -0.74
C GLN A 232 30.77 -3.07 -1.04
N GLY A 233 30.22 -3.00 -2.25
CA GLY A 233 29.11 -3.85 -2.68
C GLY A 233 27.75 -3.16 -2.69
N GLU A 234 27.68 -1.88 -2.30
CA GLU A 234 26.45 -1.07 -2.34
C GLU A 234 25.87 -1.00 -3.75
N GLU A 235 24.55 -1.00 -3.87
CA GLU A 235 23.87 -0.89 -5.17
C GLU A 235 24.18 0.48 -5.81
N LEU A 236 24.30 0.54 -7.14
CA LEU A 236 24.82 1.74 -7.83
C LEU A 236 23.88 2.94 -7.67
N VAL A 237 22.57 2.73 -7.80
CA VAL A 237 21.55 3.76 -7.61
C VAL A 237 21.53 4.22 -6.16
N VAL A 238 21.62 3.30 -5.19
CA VAL A 238 21.68 3.63 -3.76
C VAL A 238 22.93 4.43 -3.40
N ALA A 239 24.11 4.02 -3.90
CA ALA A 239 25.36 4.76 -3.69
C ALA A 239 25.29 6.17 -4.29
N ALA A 240 24.67 6.31 -5.48
CA ALA A 240 24.48 7.60 -6.14
C ALA A 240 23.51 8.51 -5.36
N SER A 241 22.36 7.99 -4.93
CA SER A 241 21.40 8.76 -4.13
C SER A 241 21.97 9.19 -2.78
N THR A 242 22.67 8.27 -2.09
CA THR A 242 23.27 8.53 -0.76
C THR A 242 24.34 9.63 -0.81
N THR A 243 25.06 9.73 -1.92
CA THR A 243 26.13 10.72 -2.10
C THR A 243 25.67 12.00 -2.81
N GLY A 244 24.40 12.07 -3.23
CA GLY A 244 23.84 13.20 -3.95
C GLY A 244 24.46 13.40 -5.34
N VAL A 245 24.75 12.30 -6.04
CA VAL A 245 25.26 12.26 -7.41
C VAL A 245 24.16 11.74 -8.33
N SER A 246 23.94 12.41 -9.47
CA SER A 246 22.92 11.97 -10.44
C SER A 246 23.37 10.73 -11.21
N MET A 247 22.42 9.83 -11.52
CA MET A 247 22.70 8.62 -12.31
C MET A 247 23.23 8.94 -13.71
N GLN A 248 22.77 10.02 -14.34
CA GLN A 248 23.29 10.48 -15.64
C GLN A 248 24.79 10.81 -15.58
N LEU A 249 25.27 11.41 -14.47
CA LEU A 249 26.68 11.69 -14.28
C LEU A 249 27.47 10.40 -14.04
N VAL A 250 26.92 9.48 -13.24
CA VAL A 250 27.51 8.16 -13.00
C VAL A 250 27.70 7.40 -14.31
N GLU A 251 26.65 7.30 -15.14
CA GLU A 251 26.69 6.66 -16.45
C GLU A 251 27.73 7.30 -17.36
N LYS A 252 27.76 8.64 -17.41
CA LYS A 252 28.75 9.37 -18.20
C LYS A 252 30.18 9.07 -17.74
N LEU A 253 30.43 9.02 -16.44
CA LEU A 253 31.74 8.64 -15.89
C LEU A 253 32.09 7.18 -16.22
N MET A 254 31.14 6.26 -16.14
CA MET A 254 31.37 4.87 -16.53
C MET A 254 31.74 4.73 -18.01
N LEU A 255 31.03 5.44 -18.89
CA LEU A 255 31.34 5.51 -20.33
C LEU A 255 32.75 6.06 -20.57
N LEU A 256 33.11 7.18 -19.91
CA LEU A 256 34.46 7.75 -19.96
C LEU A 256 35.52 6.79 -19.42
N GLY A 257 35.18 5.97 -18.42
CA GLY A 257 36.03 4.94 -17.87
C GLY A 257 36.18 3.69 -18.74
N GLY A 258 35.46 3.62 -19.87
CA GLY A 258 35.51 2.53 -20.83
C GLY A 258 34.47 1.43 -20.61
N LYS A 259 33.42 1.67 -19.80
CA LYS A 259 32.28 0.75 -19.72
C LYS A 259 31.51 0.82 -21.03
N ARG A 260 31.44 -0.30 -21.75
CA ARG A 260 30.53 -0.43 -22.90
C ARG A 260 29.16 -0.79 -22.35
N LEU A 261 28.23 0.16 -22.40
CA LEU A 261 26.82 -0.19 -22.26
C LEU A 261 26.45 -1.03 -23.48
N LEU A 262 25.78 -2.17 -23.27
CA LEU A 262 25.19 -2.90 -24.39
C LEU A 262 24.20 -1.94 -25.05
N GLU A 263 24.56 -1.44 -26.23
CA GLU A 263 23.66 -0.63 -27.06
C GLU A 263 22.44 -1.48 -27.39
N ILE A 264 21.29 -1.15 -26.80
CA ILE A 264 20.01 -1.49 -27.42
C ILE A 264 19.94 -0.61 -28.67
N PRO A 265 19.82 -1.16 -29.89
CA PRO A 265 19.78 -0.36 -31.09
C PRO A 265 18.61 0.64 -30.98
N THR A 266 18.93 1.92 -31.01
CA THR A 266 17.94 2.97 -31.21
C THR A 266 17.30 2.72 -32.58
N GLN A 267 15.98 2.53 -32.61
CA GLN A 267 15.24 2.54 -33.87
C GLN A 267 15.48 3.89 -34.54
N ARG A 268 16.32 3.87 -35.58
CA ARG A 268 16.55 4.98 -36.48
C ARG A 268 15.25 5.19 -37.25
N ASN A 269 14.51 6.22 -36.85
CA ASN A 269 13.49 6.84 -37.70
C ASN A 269 14.18 7.28 -38.99
N ASN A 270 13.96 6.55 -40.09
CA ASN A 270 14.26 7.02 -41.43
C ASN A 270 12.96 7.56 -42.04
N PRO A 271 12.87 8.86 -42.36
CA PRO A 271 11.82 9.37 -43.21
C PRO A 271 12.24 9.35 -44.69
N LEU A 272 11.25 9.01 -45.55
CA LEU A 272 11.10 9.37 -46.99
C LEU A 272 12.15 8.72 -47.94
N THR A 273 11.89 8.30 -49.18
CA THR A 273 10.91 8.69 -50.21
C THR A 273 10.97 7.68 -51.37
N THR A 274 9.87 7.60 -52.12
CA THR A 274 9.68 7.12 -53.51
C THR A 274 10.90 6.94 -54.42
N THR A 275 10.98 5.82 -55.16
CA THR A 275 11.02 5.78 -56.65
C THR A 275 10.97 4.34 -57.20
N ASN A 276 9.96 4.05 -58.02
CA ASN A 276 10.05 3.10 -59.16
C ASN A 276 10.67 3.90 -60.35
N PRO A 277 11.27 3.31 -61.41
CA PRO A 277 10.79 2.10 -62.12
C PRO A 277 11.90 1.18 -62.72
N GLY A 278 11.51 0.03 -63.29
CA GLY A 278 12.15 -0.48 -64.53
C GLY A 278 12.64 -1.94 -64.60
N LYS A 279 11.80 -2.78 -65.21
CA LYS A 279 12.07 -3.76 -66.29
C LYS A 279 12.96 -5.02 -66.11
N SER A 280 12.40 -6.09 -66.71
CA SER A 280 13.03 -7.24 -67.43
C SER A 280 13.28 -8.50 -66.58
N SER A 281 12.38 -9.50 -66.62
CA SER A 281 12.29 -10.60 -67.61
C SER A 281 13.49 -11.56 -67.56
N PHE A 282 13.28 -12.81 -67.14
CA PHE A 282 13.29 -14.01 -68.01
C PHE A 282 13.23 -15.32 -67.19
N LYS A 283 12.45 -16.26 -67.74
CA LYS A 283 12.26 -17.69 -67.42
C LYS A 283 11.40 -18.05 -66.21
#